data_AF-A0A832YRL8-F1
#
_entry.id   AF-A0A832YRL8-F1
#
_cell.length_a   1.000
_cell.length_b   1.000
_cell.length_c   1.000
_cell.angle_alpha   90.00
_cell.angle_beta   90.00
_cell.angle_gamma   90.00
#
_symmetry.space_group_name_H-M   'P 1'
#
loop_
_entity.id
_entity.type
_entity.pdbx_description
1 polymer ?
#
loop_
_entity_poly.entity_id
_entity_poly.type
_entity_poly.pdbx_seq_one_letter_code
_entity_poly.pdbx_strand_id
1 'polypeptide(L)'
;MENKSVNIIDCPICQSKNTFKIITNQLDIPYLGKVIETTMLCNNCKYRKSDILPIEVKEPKRFILKICKEEDLNKRVVKSSTGYIKVPELGFEVKPGPASQGYISNVEGVLNRLEESL
;
A
#
# COMPACT_ATOMS: atom_id res chain seq x y z
N MET A 1 13.23 -15.17 10.39
CA MET A 1 13.99 -14.19 11.19
C MET A 1 13.81 -12.84 10.51
N GLU A 2 13.00 -11.96 11.09
CA GLU A 2 12.78 -10.61 10.56
C GLU A 2 14.01 -9.75 10.85
N ASN A 3 14.76 -9.41 9.81
CA ASN A 3 15.89 -8.49 9.93
C ASN A 3 15.33 -7.06 10.06
N LYS A 4 15.17 -6.63 11.31
CA LYS A 4 14.70 -5.30 11.66
C LYS A 4 15.88 -4.35 11.84
N SER A 5 15.99 -3.36 10.96
CA SER A 5 16.96 -2.27 11.10
C SER A 5 16.26 -1.01 11.60
N VAL A 6 16.92 -0.29 12.52
CA VAL A 6 16.40 0.96 13.09
C VAL A 6 17.49 2.02 12.99
N ASN A 7 17.19 3.11 12.27
CA ASN A 7 18.05 4.28 12.16
C ASN A 7 17.38 5.47 12.86
N ILE A 8 18.18 6.28 13.56
CA ILE A 8 17.71 7.48 14.26
C ILE A 8 18.48 8.68 13.71
N ILE A 9 17.74 9.71 13.28
CA ILE A 9 18.29 10.95 12.73
C ILE A 9 17.54 12.16 13.28
N ASP A 10 18.04 13.35 12.95
CA ASP A 10 17.35 14.61 13.18
C ASP A 10 16.08 14.68 12.33
N CYS A 11 15.00 15.24 12.90
CA CYS A 11 13.72 15.27 12.22
C CYS A 11 13.74 16.25 11.03
N PRO A 12 13.50 15.81 9.78
CA PRO A 12 13.42 16.73 8.65
C PRO A 12 12.17 17.62 8.68
N ILE A 13 11.18 17.30 9.54
CA ILE A 13 9.91 18.03 9.64
C ILE A 13 9.98 19.14 10.70
N CYS A 14 10.47 18.82 11.91
CA CYS A 14 10.53 19.77 13.03
C CYS A 14 11.94 20.08 13.52
N GLN A 15 12.97 19.58 12.83
CA GLN A 15 14.39 19.86 13.09
C GLN A 15 14.90 19.44 14.48
N SER A 16 14.10 18.67 15.22
CA SER A 16 14.46 18.19 16.55
C SER A 16 15.47 17.05 16.48
N LYS A 17 16.54 17.16 17.27
CA LYS A 17 17.70 16.27 17.20
C LYS A 17 17.40 14.84 17.64
N ASN A 18 17.85 13.84 16.88
CA ASN A 18 17.70 12.41 17.19
C ASN A 18 16.26 11.96 17.53
N THR A 19 15.26 12.62 16.96
CA THR A 19 13.84 12.33 17.26
C THR A 19 13.15 11.50 16.19
N PHE A 20 13.76 11.35 15.01
CA PHE A 20 13.16 10.71 13.84
C PHE A 20 13.70 9.29 13.68
N LYS A 21 12.83 8.30 13.88
CA LYS A 21 13.14 6.88 13.73
C LYS A 21 12.68 6.39 12.38
N ILE A 22 13.58 5.71 11.68
CA ILE A 22 13.31 4.99 10.44
C ILE A 22 13.49 3.50 10.74
N ILE A 23 12.40 2.76 10.73
CA ILE A 23 12.34 1.32 11.00
C ILE A 23 12.14 0.63 9.66
N THR A 24 13.02 -0.29 9.30
CA THR A 24 12.91 -1.06 8.06
C THR A 24 12.88 -2.55 8.36
N ASN A 25 11.85 -3.23 7.86
CA ASN A 25 11.64 -4.67 8.02
C ASN A 25 11.54 -5.32 6.64
N GLN A 26 12.17 -6.48 6.48
CA GLN A 26 11.94 -7.32 5.32
C GLN A 26 10.86 -8.35 5.66
N LEU A 27 9.75 -8.31 4.93
CA LEU A 27 8.59 -9.18 5.13
C LEU A 27 8.37 -10.05 3.90
N ASP A 28 7.81 -11.25 4.09
CA ASP A 28 7.26 -12.06 3.01
C ASP A 28 5.73 -12.09 3.15
N ILE A 29 5.05 -11.27 2.34
CA ILE A 29 3.62 -11.06 2.43
C ILE A 29 2.92 -11.93 1.38
N PRO A 30 1.88 -12.71 1.74
CA PRO A 30 1.10 -13.47 0.77
C PRO A 30 0.70 -12.62 -0.44
N TYR A 31 0.88 -13.18 -1.64
CA TYR A 31 0.60 -12.56 -2.95
C TYR A 31 1.55 -11.41 -3.37
N LEU A 32 2.01 -10.58 -2.43
CA LEU A 32 3.01 -9.53 -2.67
C LEU A 32 4.42 -10.13 -2.84
N GLY A 33 4.73 -11.19 -2.12
CA GLY A 33 6.07 -11.78 -2.02
C GLY A 33 6.95 -10.98 -1.05
N LYS A 34 8.25 -10.98 -1.30
CA LYS A 34 9.22 -10.27 -0.47
C LYS A 34 9.10 -8.75 -0.65
N VAL A 35 8.92 -8.05 0.46
CA VAL A 35 8.80 -6.60 0.50
C VAL A 35 9.67 -6.00 1.59
N ILE A 36 9.97 -4.72 1.43
CA ILE A 36 10.59 -3.87 2.44
C ILE A 36 9.51 -2.95 2.99
N GLU A 37 9.12 -3.18 4.25
CA GLU A 37 8.29 -2.25 5.00
C GLU A 37 9.19 -1.19 5.64
N THR A 38 8.90 0.09 5.40
CA THR A 38 9.59 1.22 6.04
C THR A 38 8.60 2.05 6.83
N THR A 39 8.84 2.22 8.13
CA THR A 39 8.08 3.11 9.00
C THR A 39 8.96 4.25 9.50
N MET A 40 8.57 5.48 9.16
CA MET A 40 9.18 6.73 9.59
C MET A 40 8.30 7.36 10.67
N LEU A 41 8.85 7.63 11.85
CA LEU A 41 8.12 8.33 12.91
C LEU A 41 8.98 9.34 13.69
N CYS A 42 8.39 10.45 14.10
CA CYS A 42 9.02 11.42 14.99
C CYS A 42 8.38 11.40 16.37
N ASN A 43 9.17 11.19 17.42
CA ASN A 43 8.66 11.22 18.80
C ASN A 43 8.28 12.64 19.27
N ASN A 44 8.82 13.68 18.63
CA ASN A 44 8.53 15.09 18.96
C ASN A 44 7.28 15.61 18.24
N CYS A 45 7.34 15.80 16.92
CA CYS A 45 6.21 16.37 16.16
C CYS A 45 5.12 15.37 15.75
N LYS A 46 5.25 14.09 16.14
CA LYS A 46 4.28 13.01 15.86
C LYS A 46 4.07 12.68 14.38
N TYR A 47 4.92 13.20 13.48
CA TYR A 47 4.95 12.74 12.10
C TYR A 47 5.06 11.22 12.06
N ARG A 48 4.24 10.55 11.25
CA ARG A 48 4.28 9.11 11.02
C ARG A 48 3.91 8.81 9.57
N LYS A 49 4.74 8.02 8.89
CA LYS A 49 4.46 7.48 7.56
C LYS A 49 4.99 6.06 7.48
N SER A 50 4.18 5.15 6.96
CA SER A 50 4.59 3.78 6.65
C SER A 50 4.43 3.55 5.15
N ASP A 51 5.38 2.83 4.57
CA ASP A 51 5.39 2.50 3.15
C ASP A 51 5.87 1.05 2.96
N ILE A 52 5.43 0.41 1.88
CA ILE A 52 5.78 -0.97 1.52
C ILE A 52 6.30 -0.97 0.09
N LEU A 53 7.57 -1.37 -0.06
CA LEU A 53 8.24 -1.45 -1.34
C LEU A 53 8.49 -2.92 -1.71
N PRO A 54 7.91 -3.43 -2.80
CA PRO A 54 8.25 -4.76 -3.31
C PRO A 54 9.73 -4.84 -3.70
N ILE A 55 10.40 -5.94 -3.35
CA ILE A 55 11.80 -6.18 -3.73
C ILE A 55 11.88 -6.64 -5.19
N GLU A 56 10.86 -7.38 -5.63
CA GLU A 56 10.79 -7.97 -6.96
C GLU A 56 9.69 -7.30 -7.78
N VAL A 57 10.04 -6.92 -9.01
CA VAL A 57 9.06 -6.48 -10.00
C VAL A 57 8.58 -7.71 -10.76
N LYS A 58 7.28 -8.01 -10.65
CA LYS A 58 6.62 -9.08 -11.41
C LYS A 58 6.19 -8.55 -12.78
N GLU A 59 6.06 -9.45 -13.76
CA GLU A 59 5.49 -9.09 -15.06
C GLU A 59 4.07 -8.50 -14.91
N PRO A 60 3.72 -7.49 -15.75
CA PRO A 60 2.40 -6.89 -15.70
C PRO A 60 1.33 -7.92 -16.06
N LYS A 61 0.27 -7.97 -15.25
CA LYS A 61 -0.88 -8.86 -15.48
C LYS A 61 -2.16 -8.06 -15.51
N ARG A 62 -3.07 -8.46 -16.39
CA ARG A 62 -4.44 -7.94 -16.48
C ARG A 62 -5.41 -9.00 -16.03
N PHE A 63 -6.29 -8.64 -15.10
CA PHE A 63 -7.39 -9.47 -14.63
C PHE A 63 -8.70 -8.79 -14.98
N ILE A 64 -9.70 -9.58 -15.40
CA ILE A 64 -11.06 -9.12 -15.65
C ILE A 64 -11.97 -10.01 -14.83
N LEU A 65 -12.79 -9.40 -13.97
CA LEU A 65 -13.73 -10.08 -13.10
C LEU A 65 -15.13 -9.54 -13.35
N LYS A 66 -16.05 -10.43 -13.73
CA LYS A 66 -17.48 -10.12 -13.79
C LYS A 66 -18.13 -10.43 -12.45
N ILE A 67 -18.87 -9.48 -11.92
CA ILE A 67 -19.61 -9.59 -10.66
C ILE A 67 -21.06 -9.95 -11.01
N CYS A 68 -21.51 -11.13 -10.60
CA CYS A 68 -22.85 -11.65 -10.90
C CYS A 68 -23.65 -11.97 -9.64
N LYS A 69 -22.97 -12.24 -8.52
CA LYS A 69 -23.57 -12.62 -7.23
C LYS A 69 -22.89 -11.88 -6.09
N GLU A 70 -23.58 -11.77 -4.97
CA GLU A 70 -23.06 -11.10 -3.77
C GLU A 70 -21.77 -11.75 -3.25
N GLU A 71 -21.63 -13.08 -3.35
CA GLU A 71 -20.41 -13.80 -2.98
C GLU A 71 -19.16 -13.34 -3.75
N ASP A 72 -19.34 -12.79 -4.96
CA ASP A 72 -18.23 -12.27 -5.75
C ASP A 72 -17.58 -11.05 -5.08
N LEU A 73 -18.30 -10.34 -4.21
CA LEU A 73 -17.79 -9.21 -3.42
C LEU A 73 -16.65 -9.62 -2.48
N ASN A 74 -16.61 -10.91 -2.10
CA ASN A 74 -15.57 -11.48 -1.24
C ASN A 74 -14.29 -11.87 -2.00
N LYS A 75 -14.29 -11.82 -3.34
CA LYS A 75 -13.11 -12.18 -4.13
C LYS A 75 -11.95 -11.25 -3.81
N ARG A 76 -10.78 -11.84 -3.57
CA ARG A 76 -9.57 -11.12 -3.16
C ARG A 76 -9.05 -10.26 -4.30
N VAL A 77 -8.72 -9.01 -3.98
CA VAL A 77 -8.05 -8.06 -4.88
C VAL A 77 -6.71 -7.68 -4.29
N VAL A 78 -5.65 -7.88 -5.06
CA VAL A 78 -4.29 -7.46 -4.72
C VAL A 78 -3.85 -6.46 -5.77
N LYS A 79 -3.67 -5.20 -5.35
CA LYS A 79 -3.28 -4.10 -6.23
C LYS A 79 -1.87 -3.64 -5.85
N SER A 80 -0.99 -3.44 -6.82
CA SER A 80 0.30 -2.77 -6.62
C SER A 80 0.14 -1.24 -6.59
N SER A 81 1.14 -0.51 -6.10
CA SER A 81 1.18 0.96 -6.20
C SER A 81 1.09 1.47 -7.64
N THR A 82 1.62 0.69 -8.60
CA THR A 82 1.55 0.96 -10.05
C THR A 82 0.31 0.40 -10.75
N GLY A 83 -0.55 -0.32 -10.02
CA GLY A 83 -1.71 -1.00 -10.59
C GLY A 83 -2.83 -0.04 -11.01
N TYR A 84 -3.52 -0.40 -12.07
CA TYR A 84 -4.68 0.31 -12.61
C TYR A 84 -5.96 -0.50 -12.36
N ILE A 85 -7.00 0.13 -11.82
CA ILE A 85 -8.33 -0.48 -11.64
C ILE A 85 -9.34 0.33 -12.44
N LYS A 86 -10.25 -0.35 -13.14
CA LYS A 86 -11.36 0.27 -13.85
C LYS A 86 -12.64 -0.48 -13.57
N VAL A 87 -13.72 0.24 -13.26
CA VAL A 87 -15.08 -0.26 -13.17
C VAL A 87 -15.92 0.46 -14.23
N PRO A 88 -16.00 -0.10 -15.45
CA PRO A 88 -16.60 0.58 -16.60
C PRO A 88 -18.04 1.06 -16.37
N GLU A 89 -18.85 0.24 -15.71
CA GLU A 89 -20.27 0.48 -15.46
C GLU A 89 -20.51 1.68 -14.54
N LEU A 90 -19.54 1.99 -13.68
CA LEU A 90 -19.55 3.15 -12.78
C LEU A 90 -18.73 4.33 -13.32
N GLY A 91 -18.13 4.20 -14.52
CA GLY A 91 -17.24 5.22 -15.08
C GLY A 91 -15.98 5.47 -14.24
N PHE A 92 -15.61 4.53 -13.38
CA PHE A 92 -14.61 4.74 -12.35
C PHE A 92 -13.24 4.16 -12.72
N GLU A 93 -12.16 4.90 -12.42
CA GLU A 93 -10.78 4.51 -12.72
C GLU A 93 -9.81 4.90 -11.59
N VAL A 94 -9.07 3.95 -11.01
CA VAL A 94 -7.88 4.24 -10.18
C VAL A 94 -6.65 4.24 -11.07
N LYS A 95 -6.06 5.42 -11.26
CA LYS A 95 -4.79 5.58 -11.99
C LYS A 95 -3.59 5.42 -11.06
N PRO A 96 -2.47 4.87 -11.55
CA PRO A 96 -1.23 4.92 -10.82
C PRO A 96 -0.76 6.37 -10.65
N GLY A 97 -0.01 6.66 -9.58
CA GLY A 97 0.52 7.98 -9.30
C GLY A 97 1.38 8.00 -8.03
N PRO A 98 2.01 9.14 -7.69
CA PRO A 98 2.94 9.24 -6.56
C PRO A 98 2.32 8.90 -5.21
N ALA A 99 1.01 9.10 -5.06
CA ALA A 99 0.25 8.78 -3.85
C ALA A 99 -0.45 7.41 -3.91
N SER A 100 -0.33 6.68 -5.03
CA SER A 100 -1.02 5.39 -5.21
C SER A 100 -0.33 4.31 -4.40
N GLN A 101 -1.08 3.69 -3.48
CA GLN A 101 -0.58 2.62 -2.62
C GLN A 101 -0.95 1.25 -3.16
N GLY A 102 -0.11 0.26 -2.85
CA GLY A 102 -0.45 -1.14 -2.99
C GLY A 102 -1.23 -1.65 -1.78
N TYR A 103 -2.21 -2.51 -1.98
CA TYR A 103 -3.03 -3.05 -0.89
C TYR A 103 -3.59 -4.43 -1.23
N ILE A 104 -4.01 -5.13 -0.18
CA ILE A 104 -4.76 -6.38 -0.23
C ILE A 104 -6.16 -6.09 0.31
N SER A 105 -7.19 -6.39 -0.49
CA SER A 105 -8.59 -6.21 -0.12
C SER A 105 -9.46 -7.26 -0.79
N ASN A 106 -10.77 -7.08 -0.78
CA ASN A 106 -11.75 -7.82 -1.57
C ASN A 106 -12.44 -6.83 -2.55
N VAL A 107 -13.34 -7.31 -3.40
CA VAL A 107 -14.06 -6.45 -4.35
C VAL A 107 -14.88 -5.40 -3.60
N GLU A 108 -15.59 -5.77 -2.54
CA GLU A 108 -16.33 -4.83 -1.68
C GLU A 108 -15.43 -3.69 -1.16
N GLY A 109 -14.30 -4.02 -0.55
CA GLY A 109 -13.39 -3.02 -0.01
C GLY A 109 -12.74 -2.16 -1.09
N VAL A 110 -12.62 -2.65 -2.33
CA VAL A 110 -12.25 -1.78 -3.45
C VAL A 110 -13.37 -0.79 -3.71
N LEU A 111 -14.63 -1.24 -3.82
CA LEU A 111 -15.80 -0.39 -4.05
C LEU A 111 -15.97 0.67 -2.95
N ASN A 112 -15.83 0.31 -1.68
CA ASN A 112 -15.94 1.24 -0.55
C ASN A 112 -14.88 2.34 -0.61
N ARG A 113 -13.64 2.01 -1.02
CA ARG A 113 -12.60 3.04 -1.23
C ARG A 113 -12.94 4.00 -2.36
N LEU A 114 -13.73 3.58 -3.34
CA LEU A 114 -14.18 4.45 -4.41
C LEU A 114 -15.18 5.46 -3.87
N GLU A 115 -16.12 4.98 -3.05
CA GLU A 115 -17.12 5.82 -2.39
C GLU A 115 -16.48 6.87 -1.48
N GLU A 116 -15.48 6.49 -0.68
CA GLU A 116 -14.72 7.42 0.17
C GLU A 116 -13.91 8.48 -0.61
N SER A 117 -13.67 8.26 -1.91
CA SER A 117 -12.87 9.15 -2.76
C SER A 117 -13.73 10.12 -3.59
N LEU A 118 -15.06 10.04 -3.50
CA LEU A 118 -16.02 10.97 -4.10
C LEU A 118 -16.31 12.14 -3.14
#